data_AF-A0AAP8KL09-F1
#
_entry.id   AF-A0AAP8KL09-F1
#
_cell.length_a   1.000
_cell.length_b   1.000
_cell.length_c   1.000
_cell.angle_alpha   90.00
_cell.angle_beta   90.00
_cell.angle_gamma   90.00
#
_symmetry.space_group_name_H-M   'P 1'
#
loop_
_entity.id
_entity.type
_entity.pdbx_description
1 polymer ?
#
loop_
_entity_poly.entity_id
_entity_poly.type
_entity_poly.pdbx_seq_one_letter_code
_entity_poly.pdbx_strand_id
1 'polypeptide(L)'
;LDHNERLEFLGDAVLELTVSRYLFDKHPNLPEGNLTKMRATIVCEPSLVIFANKIGLNEMILLGKGEEKTGGRTRPSLISDAFEAFIGALYLDQGLD
;
A
#
# COMPACT_ATOMS: atom_id res chain seq x y z
N LEU A 1 18.46 6.12 -10.57
CA LEU A 1 17.08 5.92 -10.09
C LEU A 1 17.20 5.91 -8.58
N ASP A 2 16.59 6.89 -7.93
CA ASP A 2 16.49 6.85 -6.47
C ASP A 2 15.49 5.78 -6.06
N HIS A 3 15.67 5.24 -4.85
CA HIS A 3 14.77 4.23 -4.28
C HIS A 3 13.41 4.85 -3.93
N ASN A 4 12.35 4.04 -4.01
CA ASN A 4 10.97 4.44 -3.77
C ASN A 4 10.59 4.52 -2.27
N GLU A 5 11.52 4.23 -1.35
CA GLU A 5 11.31 4.22 0.11
C GLU A 5 10.71 5.52 0.66
N ARG A 6 11.05 6.68 0.08
CA ARG A 6 10.44 7.96 0.49
C ARG A 6 8.97 8.09 0.08
N LEU A 7 8.60 7.49 -1.06
CA LEU A 7 7.21 7.46 -1.52
C LEU A 7 6.42 6.43 -0.73
N GLU A 8 7.03 5.27 -0.41
CA GLU A 8 6.46 4.26 0.49
C GLU A 8 6.10 4.87 1.84
N PHE A 9 7.07 5.52 2.50
CA PHE A 9 6.84 6.21 3.78
C PHE A 9 5.66 7.20 3.74
N LEU A 10 5.52 7.97 2.66
CA LEU A 10 4.38 8.89 2.48
C LEU A 10 3.08 8.13 2.20
N GLY A 11 3.17 7.11 1.34
CA GLY A 11 2.04 6.32 0.88
C GLY A 11 1.38 5.51 1.99
N ASP A 12 2.16 4.96 2.91
CA ASP A 12 1.66 4.29 4.12
C ASP A 12 0.75 5.24 4.93
N ALA A 13 1.25 6.43 5.25
CA ALA A 13 0.47 7.43 5.99
C ALA A 13 -0.80 7.87 5.25
N VAL A 14 -0.73 8.04 3.93
CA VAL A 14 -1.90 8.36 3.09
C VAL A 14 -2.91 7.22 3.09
N LEU A 15 -2.44 5.99 2.96
CA LEU A 15 -3.27 4.78 2.95
C LEU A 15 -3.98 4.61 4.30
N GLU A 16 -3.26 4.74 5.41
CA GLU A 16 -3.81 4.68 6.76
C GLU A 16 -4.93 5.71 6.96
N LEU A 17 -4.66 6.97 6.58
CA LEU A 17 -5.64 8.05 6.72
C LEU A 17 -6.88 7.80 5.85
N THR A 18 -6.69 7.41 4.60
CA THR A 18 -7.77 7.16 3.64
C THR A 18 -8.69 6.04 4.12
N VAL A 19 -8.11 4.92 4.56
CA VAL A 19 -8.89 3.79 5.10
C VAL A 19 -9.55 4.16 6.42
N SER A 20 -8.84 4.85 7.33
CA SER A 20 -9.42 5.34 8.58
C SER A 20 -10.63 6.24 8.32
N ARG A 21 -10.52 7.18 7.37
CA ARG A 21 -11.60 8.10 7.01
C ARG A 21 -12.80 7.36 6.43
N TYR A 22 -12.56 6.46 5.50
CA TYR A 22 -13.62 5.64 4.90
C TYR A 22 -14.38 4.83 5.98
N LEU A 23 -13.65 4.16 6.88
CA LEU A 23 -14.26 3.36 7.94
C LEU A 23 -15.05 4.22 8.95
N PHE A 24 -14.52 5.39 9.32
CA PHE A 24 -15.19 6.34 10.20
C PHE A 24 -16.53 6.80 9.62
N ASP A 25 -16.55 7.23 8.36
CA ASP A 25 -17.77 7.70 7.68
C ASP A 25 -18.76 6.56 7.42
N LYS A 26 -18.27 5.37 7.06
CA LYS A 26 -19.11 4.23 6.69
C LYS A 26 -19.77 3.56 7.91
N HIS A 27 -19.14 3.62 9.06
CA HIS A 27 -19.56 2.91 10.27
C HIS A 27 -19.64 3.83 11.51
N PRO A 28 -20.53 4.83 11.51
CA PRO A 28 -20.58 5.88 12.55
C PRO A 28 -20.90 5.36 13.97
N ASN A 29 -21.46 4.16 14.08
CA ASN A 29 -21.87 3.56 15.35
C ASN A 29 -20.91 2.47 15.84
N LEU A 30 -19.84 2.15 15.10
CA LEU A 30 -18.87 1.15 15.54
C LEU A 30 -17.88 1.76 16.54
N PRO A 31 -17.53 1.05 17.62
CA PRO A 31 -16.47 1.47 18.53
C PRO A 31 -15.11 1.57 17.83
N GLU A 32 -14.26 2.49 18.30
CA GLU A 32 -12.90 2.72 17.79
C GLU A 32 -12.10 1.41 17.66
N GLY A 33 -12.10 0.54 18.68
CA GLY A 33 -11.35 -0.72 18.63
C GLY A 33 -11.78 -1.67 17.50
N ASN A 34 -13.03 -1.61 17.05
CA ASN A 34 -13.47 -2.38 15.88
C ASN A 34 -12.96 -1.74 14.58
N LEU A 35 -13.03 -0.41 14.47
CA LEU A 35 -12.51 0.33 13.32
C LEU A 35 -11.00 0.11 13.16
N THR A 36 -10.25 0.15 14.26
CA THR A 36 -8.79 -0.09 14.28
C THR A 36 -8.45 -1.50 13.81
N LYS A 37 -9.19 -2.54 14.24
CA LYS A 37 -9.01 -3.92 13.75
C LYS A 37 -9.32 -4.06 12.26
N MET A 38 -10.38 -3.41 11.80
CA MET A 38 -10.75 -3.40 10.37
C MET A 38 -9.66 -2.72 9.54
N ARG A 39 -9.20 -1.53 9.94
CA ARG A 39 -8.10 -0.82 9.28
C ARG A 39 -6.87 -1.71 9.19
N ALA A 40 -6.41 -2.27 10.31
CA ALA A 40 -5.23 -3.12 10.36
C ALA A 40 -5.33 -4.34 9.43
N THR A 41 -6.54 -4.87 9.21
CA THR A 41 -6.75 -5.97 8.27
C THR A 41 -6.71 -5.52 6.81
N ILE A 42 -7.12 -4.28 6.52
CA ILE A 42 -7.12 -3.72 5.17
C ILE A 42 -5.71 -3.27 4.75
N VAL A 43 -4.97 -2.62 5.66
CA VAL A 43 -3.66 -2.03 5.37
C VAL A 43 -2.48 -2.96 5.65
N CYS A 44 -2.73 -4.26 5.87
CA CYS A 44 -1.64 -5.21 6.09
C CYS A 44 -1.04 -5.75 4.79
N GLU A 45 0.22 -6.16 4.84
CA GLU A 45 1.00 -6.71 3.71
C GLU A 45 0.22 -7.74 2.87
N PRO A 46 -0.45 -8.78 3.43
CA PRO A 46 -1.22 -9.72 2.63
C PRO A 46 -2.32 -9.07 1.77
N SER A 47 -3.02 -8.07 2.33
CA SER A 47 -4.07 -7.34 1.62
C SER A 47 -3.48 -6.48 0.50
N LEU A 48 -2.36 -5.81 0.76
CA LEU A 48 -1.68 -4.96 -0.22
C LEU A 48 -1.11 -5.76 -1.39
N VAL A 49 -0.55 -6.95 -1.14
CA VAL A 49 -0.13 -7.88 -2.18
C VAL A 49 -1.30 -8.30 -3.07
N ILE A 50 -2.47 -8.57 -2.49
CA ILE A 50 -3.67 -8.90 -3.27
C ILE A 50 -4.07 -7.72 -4.17
N PHE A 51 -4.03 -6.49 -3.67
CA PHE A 51 -4.37 -5.30 -4.46
C PHE A 51 -3.36 -5.02 -5.57
N ALA A 52 -2.07 -5.10 -5.26
CA ALA A 52 -0.99 -4.94 -6.22
C ALA A 52 -1.11 -5.96 -7.38
N ASN A 53 -1.37 -7.23 -7.07
CA ASN A 53 -1.53 -8.27 -8.08
C ASN A 53 -2.77 -8.05 -8.96
N LYS A 54 -3.87 -7.52 -8.41
CA LYS A 54 -5.10 -7.22 -9.18
C LYS A 54 -4.87 -6.18 -10.27
N ILE A 55 -3.96 -5.23 -10.05
CA ILE A 55 -3.61 -4.20 -11.04
C ILE A 55 -2.36 -4.56 -11.85
N GLY A 56 -1.78 -5.75 -11.65
CA GLY A 56 -0.56 -6.20 -12.32
C GLY A 56 0.68 -5.40 -11.91
N LEU A 57 0.69 -4.78 -10.73
CA LEU A 57 1.79 -3.92 -10.27
C LEU A 57 3.09 -4.72 -10.16
N ASN A 58 3.01 -5.97 -9.70
CA ASN A 58 4.14 -6.88 -9.54
C ASN A 58 4.98 -7.02 -10.84
N GLU A 59 4.34 -7.03 -12.01
CA GLU A 59 5.03 -7.11 -13.31
C GLU A 59 5.68 -5.79 -13.72
N MET A 60 5.21 -4.66 -13.20
CA MET A 60 5.70 -3.32 -13.52
C MET A 60 6.89 -2.89 -12.66
N ILE A 61 7.16 -3.59 -11.55
CA ILE A 61 8.27 -3.24 -10.66
C ILE A 61 9.62 -3.46 -11.37
N LEU A 62 10.43 -2.41 -11.39
CA LEU A 62 11.80 -2.43 -11.89
C LEU A 62 12.71 -3.01 -10.81
N LEU A 63 13.26 -4.19 -11.07
CA LEU A 63 14.16 -4.89 -10.16
C LEU A 63 15.58 -4.96 -10.71
N GLY A 64 16.55 -4.87 -9.79
CA GLY A 64 17.92 -5.23 -10.11
C GLY A 64 18.02 -6.72 -10.47
N LYS A 65 18.97 -7.09 -11.34
CA LYS A 65 19.16 -8.49 -11.78
C LYS A 65 19.34 -9.49 -10.63
N GLY A 66 19.93 -9.05 -9.51
CA GLY A 66 20.07 -9.87 -8.31
C GLY A 66 18.74 -10.12 -7.62
N GLU A 67 17.97 -9.06 -7.41
CA GLU A 67 16.66 -9.10 -6.75
C GLU A 67 15.64 -9.90 -7.57
N GLU A 68 15.68 -9.78 -8.90
CA GLU A 68 14.87 -10.61 -9.80
C GLU A 68 15.18 -12.10 -9.62
N LYS A 69 16.47 -12.47 -9.60
CA LYS A 69 16.90 -13.87 -9.47
C LYS A 69 16.56 -14.49 -8.13
N THR A 70 16.47 -13.70 -7.06
CA THR A 70 16.11 -14.16 -5.72
C THR A 70 14.59 -14.12 -5.47
N GLY A 71 13.79 -13.90 -6.52
CA GLY A 71 12.33 -13.94 -6.44
C GLY A 71 11.70 -12.67 -5.86
N GLY A 72 12.38 -11.52 -5.94
CA GLY A 72 11.86 -10.23 -5.46
C GLY A 72 10.51 -9.87 -6.07
N ARG A 73 10.26 -10.24 -7.34
CA ARG A 73 8.98 -9.99 -8.04
C ARG A 73 7.76 -10.64 -7.40
N THR A 74 7.97 -11.69 -6.60
CA THR A 74 6.91 -12.41 -5.89
C THR A 74 7.02 -12.25 -4.38
N ARG A 75 7.96 -11.44 -3.88
CA ARG A 75 8.17 -11.27 -2.44
C ARG A 75 7.09 -10.36 -1.86
N PRO A 76 6.31 -10.82 -0.86
CA PRO A 76 5.20 -10.05 -0.29
C PRO A 76 5.59 -8.64 0.17
N SER A 77 6.66 -8.53 0.96
CA SER A 77 7.12 -7.24 1.48
C SER A 77 7.43 -6.25 0.35
N LEU A 78 8.23 -6.66 -0.64
CA LEU A 78 8.60 -5.82 -1.77
C LEU A 78 7.38 -5.33 -2.57
N ILE A 79 6.41 -6.22 -2.80
CA ILE A 79 5.17 -5.88 -3.51
C ILE A 79 4.33 -4.90 -2.70
N SER A 80 4.24 -5.10 -1.38
CA SER A 80 3.53 -4.21 -0.46
C SER A 80 4.16 -2.81 -0.44
N ASP A 81 5.48 -2.74 -0.25
CA ASP A 81 6.25 -1.49 -0.23
C ASP A 81 6.09 -0.73 -1.57
N ALA A 82 6.11 -1.47 -2.69
CA ALA A 82 5.87 -0.89 -4.01
C ALA A 82 4.43 -0.36 -4.18
N PHE A 83 3.45 -1.03 -3.58
CA PHE A 83 2.05 -0.58 -3.60
C PHE A 83 1.88 0.71 -2.79
N GLU A 84 2.46 0.78 -1.59
CA GLU A 84 2.47 2.00 -0.78
C GLU A 84 3.18 3.13 -1.52
N ALA A 85 4.35 2.87 -2.11
CA ALA A 85 5.05 3.86 -2.92
C ALA A 85 4.20 4.36 -4.12
N PHE A 86 3.43 3.47 -4.75
CA PHE A 86 2.50 3.87 -5.81
C PHE A 86 1.39 4.78 -5.28
N ILE A 87 0.81 4.49 -4.11
CA ILE A 87 -0.17 5.38 -3.45
C ILE A 87 0.47 6.73 -3.11
N GLY A 88 1.69 6.74 -2.58
CA GLY A 88 2.42 7.98 -2.28
C GLY A 88 2.68 8.82 -3.53
N ALA A 89 3.03 8.19 -4.65
CA ALA A 89 3.20 8.87 -5.94
C ALA A 89 1.87 9.43 -6.46
N LEU A 90 0.79 8.64 -6.42
CA LEU A 90 -0.53 9.06 -6.86
C LEU A 90 -1.04 10.25 -6.04
N TYR A 91 -0.81 10.24 -4.73
CA TYR A 91 -1.17 11.35 -3.85
C TYR A 91 -0.41 12.64 -4.19
N LEU A 92 0.88 12.56 -4.50
CA LEU A 92 1.64 13.75 -4.92
C LEU A 92 1.20 14.29 -6.28
N ASP A 93 0.71 13.42 -7.16
CA ASP A 93 0.30 13.77 -8.52
C ASP A 93 -1.13 14.33 -8.57
N GLN A 94 -2.06 13.72 -7.83
CA GLN A 94 -3.50 13.99 -7.92
C GLN A 94 -4.10 14.61 -6.65
N GLY A 95 -3.42 14.55 -5.51
CA GLY A 95 -3.98 14.91 -4.21
C GLY A 95 -4.82 13.80 -3.61
N LEU A 96 -5.69 14.16 -2.65
CA LEU A 96 -6.53 13.25 -1.88
C LEU A 96 -7.97 13.10 -2.43
N ASP A 97 -8.33 13.90 -3.44
CA ASP A 97 -9.70 14.05 -3.97
C ASP A 97 -9.94 13.29 -5.29
#